data_AF-A0A8C1DK54-F1
#
_entry.id   AF-A0A8C1DK54-F1
#
_cell.length_a   1.000
_cell.length_b   1.000
_cell.length_c   1.000
_cell.angle_alpha   90.00
_cell.angle_beta   90.00
_cell.angle_gamma   90.00
#
_symmetry.space_group_name_H-M   'P 1'
#
loop_
_entity.id
_entity.type
_entity.pdbx_description
1 polymer ?
#
loop_
_entity_poly.entity_id
_entity_poly.type
_entity_poly.pdbx_seq_one_letter_code
_entity_poly.pdbx_strand_id
1 'polypeptide(L)'
;MLLELPVSVVSQMLCDEALLNKALKRALTVLTSSDNSEPVSHTDDAASVSSDSLGEQLFDLIDLYNTGHTQKITGMLLEQKKEAVLQLLSDHSLLEEQVKIALKTLQEQGDEATDVSDSSDRDEVESIGETLFSIVYQLDPTHCADITGMLLEMDSGTLKQILSDRSMLEVAVQRAKSALVL
;
A
#
# COMPACT_ATOMS: atom_id res chain seq x y z
N MET A 1 -31.36 -20.15 -17.93
CA MET A 1 -32.55 -19.68 -17.18
C MET A 1 -32.38 -20.04 -15.70
N LEU A 2 -31.65 -19.23 -14.94
CA LEU A 2 -31.61 -19.35 -13.48
C LEU A 2 -31.47 -17.93 -12.97
N LEU A 3 -32.49 -17.39 -12.29
CA LEU A 3 -32.37 -16.41 -11.19
C LEU A 3 -33.73 -15.79 -10.88
N GLU A 4 -34.63 -16.59 -10.32
CA GLU A 4 -35.64 -16.10 -9.38
C GLU A 4 -35.81 -17.16 -8.29
N LEU A 5 -34.88 -17.16 -7.32
CA LEU A 5 -35.08 -17.95 -6.10
C LEU A 5 -36.04 -17.17 -5.20
N PRO A 6 -37.10 -17.81 -4.67
CA PRO A 6 -38.03 -17.15 -3.76
C PRO A 6 -37.29 -16.58 -2.56
N VAL A 7 -37.69 -15.39 -2.09
CA VAL A 7 -37.07 -14.69 -0.96
C VAL A 7 -36.97 -15.59 0.28
N SER A 8 -37.97 -16.45 0.53
CA SER A 8 -37.97 -17.41 1.63
C SER A 8 -36.84 -18.44 1.55
N VAL A 9 -36.46 -18.85 0.34
CA VAL A 9 -35.36 -19.81 0.11
C VAL A 9 -34.01 -19.10 0.34
N VAL A 10 -33.88 -17.85 -0.11
CA VAL A 10 -32.67 -17.05 0.12
C VAL A 10 -32.48 -16.77 1.62
N SER A 11 -33.55 -16.41 2.32
CA SER A 11 -33.51 -16.23 3.79
C SER A 11 -33.12 -17.51 4.52
N GLN A 12 -33.64 -18.67 4.09
CA GLN A 12 -33.26 -19.96 4.66
C GLN A 12 -31.78 -20.29 4.40
N MET A 13 -31.25 -19.95 3.24
CA MET A 13 -29.83 -20.13 2.90
C MET A 13 -28.91 -19.20 3.71
N LEU A 14 -29.36 -17.98 4.04
CA LEU A 14 -28.61 -17.07 4.92
C LEU A 14 -28.55 -17.56 6.36
N CYS A 15 -29.56 -18.29 6.83
CA CYS A 15 -29.58 -18.84 8.18
C CYS A 15 -28.87 -20.20 8.31
N ASP A 16 -28.71 -20.96 7.21
CA ASP A 16 -28.10 -22.29 7.21
C ASP A 16 -26.87 -22.33 6.29
N GLU A 17 -25.70 -22.13 6.90
CA GLU A 17 -24.41 -22.10 6.23
C GLU A 17 -24.08 -23.42 5.51
N ALA A 18 -24.53 -24.56 6.02
CA ALA A 18 -24.29 -25.87 5.41
C ALA A 18 -25.12 -26.03 4.13
N LEU A 19 -26.35 -25.55 4.14
CA LEU A 19 -27.23 -25.56 2.97
C LEU A 19 -26.74 -24.59 1.89
N LEU A 20 -26.27 -23.40 2.28
CA LEU A 20 -25.63 -22.45 1.38
C LEU A 20 -24.40 -23.03 0.70
N ASN A 21 -23.47 -23.62 1.47
CA ASN A 21 -22.27 -24.25 0.94
C ASN A 21 -22.60 -25.41 -0.01
N LYS A 22 -23.62 -26.21 0.30
CA LYS A 22 -24.05 -27.33 -0.54
C LYS A 22 -24.65 -26.83 -1.88
N ALA A 23 -25.45 -25.78 -1.83
CA ALA A 23 -26.02 -25.15 -3.03
C ALA A 23 -24.94 -24.54 -3.92
N LEU A 24 -23.97 -23.84 -3.32
CA LEU A 24 -22.84 -23.24 -4.01
C LEU A 24 -21.95 -24.30 -4.68
N LYS A 25 -21.58 -25.36 -3.95
CA LYS A 25 -20.82 -26.49 -4.50
C LYS A 25 -21.53 -27.11 -5.69
N ARG A 26 -22.84 -27.33 -5.59
CA ARG A 26 -23.63 -27.89 -6.68
C ARG A 26 -23.66 -26.98 -7.90
N ALA A 27 -23.80 -25.67 -7.71
CA ALA A 27 -23.76 -24.72 -8.82
C ALA A 27 -22.38 -24.71 -9.51
N LEU A 28 -21.30 -24.70 -8.72
CA LEU A 28 -19.93 -24.79 -9.24
C LEU A 28 -19.72 -26.10 -10.00
N THR A 29 -20.16 -27.25 -9.46
CA THR A 29 -20.05 -28.54 -10.15
C THR A 29 -20.75 -28.51 -11.49
N VAL A 30 -21.97 -27.97 -11.59
CA VAL A 30 -22.71 -27.90 -12.86
C VAL A 30 -22.03 -26.98 -13.89
N LEU A 31 -21.43 -25.88 -13.44
CA LEU A 31 -20.66 -24.98 -14.30
C LEU A 31 -19.37 -25.66 -14.79
N THR A 32 -18.67 -26.40 -13.93
CA THR A 32 -17.45 -27.13 -14.30
C THR A 32 -17.71 -28.43 -15.07
N SER A 33 -18.91 -28.99 -14.96
CA SER A 33 -19.31 -30.25 -15.61
C SER A 33 -20.12 -30.02 -16.89
N SER A 34 -20.23 -28.77 -17.36
CA SER A 34 -20.75 -28.47 -18.69
C SER A 34 -19.65 -28.62 -19.75
N ASP A 35 -19.04 -29.80 -19.82
CA ASP A 35 -18.61 -30.37 -21.09
C ASP A 35 -18.48 -31.90 -20.93
N ASN A 36 -19.30 -32.64 -21.67
CA ASN A 36 -19.17 -34.07 -21.82
C ASN A 36 -19.56 -34.42 -23.25
N SER A 37 -18.57 -34.77 -24.09
CA SER A 37 -18.56 -36.06 -24.77
C SER A 37 -17.38 -36.22 -25.74
N GLU A 38 -16.55 -37.23 -25.43
CA GLU A 38 -15.93 -38.19 -26.36
C GLU A 38 -14.53 -37.91 -26.96
N PRO A 39 -13.76 -38.99 -27.26
CA PRO A 39 -12.39 -39.15 -26.81
C PRO A 39 -11.35 -39.17 -27.95
N VAL A 40 -10.08 -39.26 -27.55
CA VAL A 40 -8.90 -39.50 -28.40
C VAL A 40 -8.37 -38.27 -29.14
N SER A 41 -7.31 -37.69 -28.61
CA SER A 41 -6.00 -37.79 -29.27
C SER A 41 -4.93 -37.12 -28.41
N HIS A 42 -3.91 -37.90 -28.08
CA HIS A 42 -2.57 -37.37 -27.90
C HIS A 42 -2.24 -36.49 -29.10
N THR A 43 -2.09 -35.20 -28.88
CA THR A 43 -1.08 -34.39 -29.55
C THR A 43 -0.63 -33.34 -28.56
N ASP A 44 0.67 -33.35 -28.31
CA ASP A 44 1.40 -32.23 -27.76
C ASP A 44 0.94 -30.95 -28.45
N ASP A 45 0.22 -30.09 -27.72
CA ASP A 45 0.09 -28.70 -28.13
C ASP A 45 0.22 -27.81 -26.91
N ALA A 46 1.28 -27.03 -26.97
CA ALA A 46 1.68 -26.02 -26.01
C ALA A 46 0.63 -24.90 -26.02
N ALA A 47 -0.52 -25.15 -25.40
CA ALA A 47 -1.50 -24.13 -25.09
C ALA A 47 -0.88 -23.22 -24.03
N SER A 48 -0.21 -22.20 -24.55
CA SER A 48 0.22 -21.00 -23.86
C SER A 48 -0.93 -20.48 -23.00
N VAL A 49 -0.96 -20.88 -21.72
CA VAL A 49 -1.54 -20.03 -20.68
C VAL A 49 -0.64 -18.80 -20.71
N SER A 50 -1.04 -17.84 -21.55
CA SER A 50 -0.35 -16.58 -21.75
C SER A 50 -0.21 -15.94 -20.39
N SER A 51 1.01 -15.48 -20.11
CA SER A 51 1.38 -14.73 -18.91
C SER A 51 0.37 -13.62 -18.60
N ASP A 52 -0.25 -13.07 -19.65
CA ASP A 52 -1.27 -12.02 -19.61
C ASP A 52 -2.50 -12.40 -18.79
N SER A 53 -3.05 -13.62 -18.94
CA SER A 53 -4.27 -14.01 -18.21
C SER A 53 -4.03 -14.25 -16.72
N LEU A 54 -2.82 -14.69 -16.38
CA LEU A 54 -2.43 -14.96 -14.99
C LEU A 54 -2.18 -13.65 -14.23
N GLY A 55 -1.70 -12.63 -14.94
CA GLY A 55 -1.55 -11.28 -14.42
C GLY A 55 -2.88 -10.60 -14.10
N GLU A 56 -3.89 -10.72 -14.97
CA GLU A 56 -5.22 -10.17 -14.72
C GLU A 56 -5.88 -10.77 -13.46
N GLN A 57 -5.84 -12.10 -13.32
CA GLN A 57 -6.40 -12.77 -12.13
C GLN A 57 -5.68 -12.36 -10.84
N LEU A 58 -4.36 -12.25 -10.90
CA LEU A 58 -3.56 -11.83 -9.76
C LEU A 58 -3.84 -10.35 -9.40
N PHE A 59 -4.00 -9.50 -10.42
CA PHE A 59 -4.34 -8.09 -10.26
C PHE A 59 -5.66 -7.90 -9.50
N ASP A 60 -6.73 -8.57 -9.95
CA ASP A 60 -8.05 -8.46 -9.33
C ASP A 60 -8.04 -8.90 -7.86
N LEU A 61 -7.27 -9.95 -7.55
CA LEU A 61 -7.11 -10.42 -6.17
C LEU A 61 -6.34 -9.42 -5.29
N ILE A 62 -5.25 -8.85 -5.81
CA ILE A 62 -4.45 -7.86 -5.07
C ILE A 62 -5.24 -6.56 -4.89
N ASP A 63 -6.07 -6.18 -5.85
CA ASP A 63 -6.84 -4.94 -5.80
C ASP A 63 -7.84 -4.92 -4.63
N LEU A 64 -8.35 -6.09 -4.25
CA LEU A 64 -9.21 -6.26 -3.09
C LEU A 64 -8.54 -5.83 -1.77
N TYR A 65 -7.21 -5.91 -1.68
CA TYR A 65 -6.43 -5.49 -0.52
C TYR A 65 -6.23 -3.96 -0.44
N ASN A 66 -6.70 -3.19 -1.44
CA ASN A 66 -6.66 -1.72 -1.45
C ASN A 66 -5.27 -1.14 -1.11
N THR A 67 -4.23 -1.76 -1.64
CA THR A 67 -2.84 -1.40 -1.32
C THR A 67 -2.38 -0.06 -1.92
N GLY A 68 -3.13 0.49 -2.87
CA GLY A 68 -2.74 1.67 -3.66
C GLY A 68 -1.60 1.41 -4.67
N HIS A 69 -0.99 0.23 -4.61
CA HIS A 69 0.16 -0.18 -5.43
C HIS A 69 -0.10 -1.49 -6.19
N THR A 70 -1.38 -1.84 -6.42
CA THR A 70 -1.83 -3.10 -7.02
C THR A 70 -1.03 -3.46 -8.27
N GLN A 71 -0.88 -2.53 -9.23
CA GLN A 71 -0.14 -2.77 -10.48
C GLN A 71 1.33 -3.15 -10.24
N LYS A 72 1.99 -2.42 -9.33
CA LYS A 72 3.42 -2.60 -9.05
C LYS A 72 3.67 -3.90 -8.28
N ILE A 73 2.82 -4.20 -7.30
CA ILE A 73 2.84 -5.46 -6.56
C ILE A 73 2.57 -6.64 -7.49
N THR A 74 1.55 -6.53 -8.36
CA THR A 74 1.23 -7.57 -9.36
C THR A 74 2.43 -7.83 -10.26
N GLY A 75 3.09 -6.78 -10.76
CA GLY A 75 4.31 -6.91 -11.55
C GLY A 75 5.43 -7.65 -10.81
N MET A 76 5.71 -7.27 -9.56
CA MET A 76 6.75 -7.93 -8.75
C MET A 76 6.43 -9.40 -8.44
N LEU A 77 5.16 -9.75 -8.27
CA LEU A 77 4.75 -11.14 -8.05
C LEU A 77 4.77 -11.96 -9.35
N LEU A 78 4.47 -11.35 -10.50
CA LEU A 78 4.59 -12.00 -11.82
C LEU A 78 6.03 -12.23 -12.26
N GLU A 79 6.99 -11.48 -11.71
CA GLU A 79 8.43 -11.70 -11.93
C GLU A 79 8.89 -13.04 -11.31
N GLN A 80 8.09 -13.65 -10.43
CA GLN A 80 8.36 -14.97 -9.87
C GLN A 80 8.06 -16.09 -10.87
N LYS A 81 8.49 -17.31 -10.53
CA LYS A 81 8.21 -18.48 -11.36
C LYS A 81 6.70 -18.74 -11.46
N LYS A 82 6.24 -19.20 -12.62
CA LYS A 82 4.82 -19.47 -12.91
C LYS A 82 4.16 -20.38 -11.88
N GLU A 83 4.88 -21.38 -11.36
CA GLU A 83 4.38 -22.30 -10.34
C GLU A 83 4.11 -21.59 -9.01
N ALA A 84 4.97 -20.63 -8.65
CA ALA A 84 4.80 -19.81 -7.44
C ALA A 84 3.56 -18.92 -7.58
N VAL A 85 3.34 -18.31 -8.74
CA VAL A 85 2.15 -17.47 -8.95
C VAL A 85 0.87 -18.29 -8.91
N LEU A 86 0.85 -19.49 -9.48
CA LEU A 86 -0.29 -20.41 -9.36
C LEU A 86 -0.56 -20.83 -7.91
N GLN A 87 0.50 -21.00 -7.12
CA GLN A 87 0.36 -21.29 -5.70
C GLN A 87 -0.23 -20.10 -4.93
N LEU A 88 0.15 -18.86 -5.28
CA LEU A 88 -0.44 -17.64 -4.71
C LEU A 88 -1.92 -17.49 -5.07
N LEU A 89 -2.32 -17.83 -6.30
CA LEU A 89 -3.73 -17.84 -6.70
C LEU A 89 -4.54 -18.91 -5.97
N SER A 90 -3.89 -19.98 -5.50
CA SER A 90 -4.53 -21.09 -4.78
C SER A 90 -4.57 -20.87 -3.26
N ASP A 91 -3.57 -20.19 -2.70
CA ASP A 91 -3.44 -19.93 -1.26
C ASP A 91 -3.50 -18.43 -0.96
N HIS A 92 -4.68 -18.00 -0.50
CA HIS A 92 -4.96 -16.61 -0.16
C HIS A 92 -4.10 -16.09 1.01
N SER A 93 -3.68 -16.95 1.94
CA SER A 93 -2.84 -16.53 3.08
C SER A 93 -1.42 -16.22 2.62
N LEU A 94 -0.90 -17.05 1.73
CA LEU A 94 0.41 -16.84 1.11
C LEU A 94 0.40 -15.60 0.20
N LEU A 95 -0.70 -15.36 -0.52
CA LEU A 95 -0.88 -14.16 -1.32
C LEU A 95 -0.84 -12.90 -0.46
N GLU A 96 -1.58 -12.87 0.65
CA GLU A 96 -1.58 -11.73 1.59
C GLU A 96 -0.18 -11.46 2.14
N GLU A 97 0.55 -12.49 2.56
CA GLU A 97 1.93 -12.36 3.05
C GLU A 97 2.85 -11.78 1.96
N GLN A 98 2.75 -12.29 0.73
CA GLN A 98 3.56 -11.80 -0.39
C GLN A 98 3.19 -10.38 -0.81
N VAL A 99 1.91 -10.01 -0.77
CA VAL A 99 1.46 -8.64 -0.97
C VAL A 99 2.07 -7.73 0.09
N LYS A 100 2.09 -8.14 1.37
CA LYS A 100 2.68 -7.37 2.46
C LYS A 100 4.19 -7.21 2.31
N ILE A 101 4.90 -8.27 1.93
CA ILE A 101 6.35 -8.23 1.64
C ILE A 101 6.61 -7.27 0.48
N ALA A 102 5.86 -7.41 -0.62
CA ALA A 102 5.95 -6.54 -1.77
C ALA A 102 5.69 -5.06 -1.40
N LEU A 103 4.66 -4.79 -0.60
CA LEU A 103 4.31 -3.46 -0.16
C LEU A 103 5.41 -2.85 0.73
N LYS A 104 5.98 -3.65 1.66
CA LYS A 104 7.12 -3.25 2.46
C LYS A 104 8.35 -2.95 1.60
N THR A 105 8.67 -3.80 0.63
CA THR A 105 9.76 -3.58 -0.32
C THR A 105 9.53 -2.33 -1.17
N LEU A 106 8.29 -2.02 -1.55
CA LEU A 106 7.97 -0.78 -2.27
C LEU A 106 8.11 0.47 -1.40
N GLN A 107 7.86 0.36 -0.08
CA GLN A 107 8.12 1.42 0.89
C GLN A 107 9.63 1.60 1.10
N GLU A 108 10.38 0.51 1.27
CA GLU A 108 11.83 0.53 1.46
C GLU A 108 12.58 0.98 0.20
N GLN A 109 12.10 0.65 -1.00
CA GLN A 109 12.63 1.19 -2.26
C GLN A 109 12.27 2.67 -2.48
N GLY A 110 11.34 3.23 -1.69
CA GLY A 110 11.11 4.66 -1.59
C GLY A 110 12.10 5.36 -0.65
N ASP A 111 12.78 4.61 0.23
CA ASP A 111 13.75 5.10 1.22
C ASP A 111 15.21 4.76 0.85
N GLU A 112 15.47 3.73 0.03
CA GLU A 112 16.82 3.26 -0.33
C GLU A 112 17.19 3.55 -1.79
N ALA A 113 16.87 4.75 -2.25
CA ALA A 113 17.45 5.31 -3.47
C ALA A 113 17.69 6.81 -3.31
N THR A 114 18.65 7.20 -2.44
CA THR A 114 19.67 8.22 -2.73
C THR A 114 20.63 8.45 -1.55
N ASP A 115 21.75 7.74 -1.57
CA ASP A 115 23.03 8.19 -0.97
C ASP A 115 23.76 9.19 -1.92
N VAL A 116 23.19 9.58 -3.07
CA VAL A 116 23.77 10.64 -3.91
C VAL A 116 22.69 11.32 -4.78
N SER A 117 21.99 12.34 -4.28
CA SER A 117 21.48 13.45 -5.12
C SER A 117 21.08 14.67 -4.29
N ASP A 118 21.98 15.64 -4.38
CA ASP A 118 21.94 17.09 -4.16
C ASP A 118 20.67 17.82 -4.71
N SER A 119 19.46 17.35 -4.39
CA SER A 119 18.22 18.09 -4.73
C SER A 119 17.06 17.99 -3.75
N SER A 120 17.11 17.13 -2.71
CA SER A 120 16.03 17.05 -1.70
C SER A 120 16.21 17.97 -0.50
N ASP A 121 17.38 18.57 -0.30
CA ASP A 121 17.60 19.51 0.81
C ASP A 121 16.78 20.79 0.67
N ARG A 122 16.46 21.23 -0.56
CA ARG A 122 15.68 22.45 -0.76
C ARG A 122 14.24 22.30 -0.31
N ASP A 123 13.57 21.23 -0.71
CA ASP A 123 12.15 21.02 -0.37
C ASP A 123 11.97 20.65 1.11
N GLU A 124 12.92 19.89 1.70
CA GLU A 124 12.88 19.62 3.13
C GLU A 124 13.16 20.87 3.98
N VAL A 125 14.18 21.67 3.64
CA VAL A 125 14.50 22.89 4.39
C VAL A 125 13.40 23.95 4.25
N GLU A 126 12.78 24.07 3.07
CA GLU A 126 11.64 24.97 2.85
C GLU A 126 10.43 24.54 3.70
N SER A 127 10.11 23.24 3.76
CA SER A 127 9.04 22.71 4.61
C SER A 127 9.31 22.87 6.12
N ILE A 128 10.58 22.73 6.54
CA ILE A 128 11.01 22.92 7.92
C ILE A 128 10.87 24.39 8.32
N GLY A 129 11.25 25.32 7.44
CA GLY A 129 11.10 26.75 7.67
C GLY A 129 9.66 27.19 7.86
N GLU A 130 8.74 26.73 7.01
CA GLU A 130 7.31 27.05 7.12
C GLU A 130 6.68 26.46 8.40
N THR A 131 7.04 25.22 8.73
CA THR A 131 6.56 24.54 9.94
C THR A 131 7.07 25.25 11.19
N LEU A 132 8.37 25.57 11.21
CA LEU A 132 9.01 26.28 12.30
C LEU A 132 8.39 27.67 12.48
N PHE A 133 8.23 28.43 11.40
CA PHE A 133 7.59 29.75 11.44
C PHE A 133 6.20 29.68 12.05
N SER A 134 5.38 28.70 11.63
CA SER A 134 4.02 28.52 12.12
C SER A 134 3.95 28.23 13.63
N ILE A 135 4.93 27.49 14.17
CA ILE A 135 4.99 27.17 15.60
C ILE A 135 5.55 28.35 16.39
N VAL A 136 6.61 28.98 15.89
CA VAL A 136 7.21 30.17 16.51
C VAL A 136 6.21 31.33 16.51
N TYR A 137 5.40 31.51 15.47
CA TYR A 137 4.34 32.50 15.41
C TYR A 137 3.31 32.34 16.54
N GLN A 138 3.00 31.10 16.93
CA GLN A 138 2.12 30.83 18.06
C GLN A 138 2.76 31.16 19.42
N LEU A 139 4.09 31.05 19.51
CA LEU A 139 4.85 31.32 20.73
C LEU A 139 5.17 32.81 20.90
N ASP A 140 5.63 33.46 19.84
CA ASP A 140 5.96 34.88 19.80
C ASP A 140 5.66 35.49 18.42
N PRO A 141 4.44 36.01 18.22
CA PRO A 141 4.05 36.61 16.95
C PRO A 141 4.80 37.92 16.65
N THR A 142 5.43 38.54 17.65
CA THR A 142 6.10 39.85 17.50
C THR A 142 7.45 39.70 16.82
N HIS A 143 8.20 38.66 17.17
CA HIS A 143 9.57 38.40 16.69
C HIS A 143 9.69 37.09 15.91
N CYS A 144 8.57 36.52 15.46
CA CYS A 144 8.54 35.21 14.81
C CYS A 144 9.46 35.11 13.59
N ALA A 145 9.50 36.13 12.74
CA ALA A 145 10.33 36.14 11.54
C ALA A 145 11.82 36.10 11.90
N ASP A 146 12.24 36.95 12.85
CA ASP A 146 13.64 37.03 13.28
C ASP A 146 14.08 35.75 14.02
N ILE A 147 13.23 35.24 14.92
CA ILE A 147 13.50 34.00 15.67
C ILE A 147 13.58 32.81 14.70
N THR A 148 12.67 32.70 13.75
CA THR A 148 12.68 31.62 12.74
C THR A 148 13.94 31.72 11.89
N GLY A 149 14.33 32.93 11.46
CA GLY A 149 15.58 33.16 10.73
C GLY A 149 16.80 32.68 11.52
N MET A 150 16.90 33.06 12.80
CA MET A 150 18.00 32.62 13.67
C MET A 150 18.04 31.12 13.90
N LEU A 151 16.88 30.46 13.98
CA LEU A 151 16.82 29.00 14.12
C LEU A 151 17.18 28.30 12.82
N LEU A 152 16.78 28.85 11.67
CA LEU A 152 17.12 28.34 10.34
C LEU A 152 18.62 28.46 10.00
N GLU A 153 19.39 29.24 10.75
CA GLU A 153 20.86 29.25 10.67
C GLU A 153 21.50 28.00 11.30
N MET A 154 20.73 27.19 12.04
CA MET A 154 21.21 25.92 12.60
C MET A 154 21.18 24.80 11.54
N ASP A 155 21.87 23.69 11.83
CA ASP A 155 21.83 22.53 10.95
C ASP A 155 20.44 21.88 10.90
N SER A 156 20.09 21.33 9.73
CA SER A 156 18.78 20.71 9.47
C SER A 156 18.49 19.52 10.39
N GLY A 157 19.52 18.79 10.81
CA GLY A 157 19.40 17.68 11.78
C GLY A 157 18.95 18.16 13.15
N THR A 158 19.58 19.22 13.66
CA THR A 158 19.24 19.85 14.93
C THR A 158 17.84 20.48 14.87
N LEU A 159 17.48 21.13 13.76
CA LEU A 159 16.13 21.66 13.55
C LEU A 159 15.05 20.57 13.61
N LYS A 160 15.27 19.42 12.96
CA LYS A 160 14.35 18.27 13.04
C LYS A 160 14.22 17.76 14.47
N GLN A 161 15.32 17.71 15.21
CA GLN A 161 15.32 17.29 16.62
C GLN A 161 14.54 18.26 17.51
N ILE A 162 14.74 19.57 17.30
CA ILE A 162 14.02 20.64 18.00
C ILE A 162 12.52 20.59 17.68
N LEU A 163 12.14 20.38 16.42
CA LEU A 163 10.74 20.24 16.02
C LEU A 163 10.08 18.96 16.58
N SER A 164 10.86 17.92 16.85
CA SER A 164 10.39 16.68 17.46
C SER A 164 10.15 16.80 18.96
N ASP A 165 10.80 17.74 19.64
CA ASP A 165 10.64 17.99 21.08
C ASP A 165 10.21 19.42 21.36
N ARG A 166 8.93 19.57 21.73
CA ARG A 166 8.33 20.86 22.07
C ARG A 166 9.09 21.63 23.16
N SER A 167 9.66 20.94 24.14
CA SER A 167 10.42 21.57 25.23
C SER A 167 11.72 22.16 24.70
N MET A 168 12.38 21.46 23.78
CA MET A 168 13.61 21.90 23.14
C MET A 168 13.34 23.10 22.22
N LEU A 169 12.21 23.11 21.51
CA LEU A 169 11.77 24.24 20.70
C LEU A 169 11.50 25.49 21.53
N GLU A 170 10.79 25.37 22.65
CA GLU A 170 10.55 26.51 23.54
C GLU A 170 11.86 27.11 24.07
N VAL A 171 12.82 26.28 24.46
CA VAL A 171 14.16 26.73 24.89
C VAL A 171 14.90 27.43 23.75
N ALA A 172 14.86 26.87 22.54
CA ALA A 172 15.52 27.44 21.37
C ALA A 172 14.93 28.82 21.01
N VAL A 173 13.60 28.95 21.05
CA VAL A 173 12.87 30.21 20.84
C VAL A 173 13.23 31.25 21.92
N GLN A 174 13.27 30.87 23.20
CA GLN A 174 13.67 31.79 24.27
C GLN A 174 15.13 32.25 24.13
N ARG A 175 16.03 31.37 23.69
CA ARG A 175 17.44 31.73 23.43
C ARG A 175 17.56 32.70 22.27
N ALA A 176 16.88 32.44 21.15
CA ALA A 176 16.85 33.35 19.99
C ALA A 176 16.25 34.71 20.37
N LYS A 177 15.14 34.71 21.11
CA LYS A 177 14.51 35.93 21.63
C LYS A 177 15.48 36.73 22.52
N SER A 178 16.22 36.07 23.39
CA SER A 178 17.20 36.74 24.27
C SER A 178 18.34 37.38 23.48
N ALA A 179 18.70 36.80 22.33
CA ALA A 179 19.72 37.35 21.44
C ALA A 179 19.24 38.54 20.59
N LEU A 180 17.92 38.66 20.36
CA LEU A 180 17.31 39.79 19.63
C LEU A 180 17.14 41.06 20.47
N VAL A 181 17.12 40.93 21.81
CA VAL A 181 16.90 42.04 22.75
C VAL A 181 18.23 42.65 23.23
N LEU A 182 19.36 42.17 22.71
CA LEU A 182 20.73 42.56 23.05
C LEU A 182 21.28 43.56 22.03
#